data_AF-A0A453BEJ7-F1
#
_entry.id   AF-A0A453BEJ7-F1
#
_cell.length_a   1.000
_cell.length_b   1.000
_cell.length_c   1.000
_cell.angle_alpha   90.00
_cell.angle_beta   90.00
_cell.angle_gamma   90.00
#
_symmetry.space_group_name_H-M   'P 1'
#
loop_
_entity.id
_entity.type
_entity.pdbx_description
1 polymer ?
#
loop_
_entity_poly.entity_id
_entity_poly.type
_entity_poly.pdbx_seq_one_letter_code
_entity_poly.pdbx_strand_id
1 'polypeptide(L)'
;MEFIGKGGWAAPRLKDAALSDDKLRGAYLEIVMIMRTLYQKCKLVHGDLSEYNILYFEGHLHIIDVSQSIDLDHPSALDFLKEDCLHVSDFFKKRGVGVMTVTDLINFVIDRSIADDDVDDYLEQTLDYVKQCEADIVNMSMLQRPSFLGYEPPADKLYNQPLLGFVRAERNTRSDEKQQQEELPHNAVNVQNKWSLQSTPKMGPEERKAARKEMKKKMKEEKREARKTKRPKAVKKKKKKMAKAKCT
;
A
#
# COMPACT_ATOMS: atom_id res chain seq x y z
N MET A 1 -7.77 28.67 -3.05
CA MET A 1 -7.75 27.55 -4.00
C MET A 1 -7.19 28.10 -5.31
N GLU A 2 -6.23 27.40 -5.87
CA GLU A 2 -5.57 27.76 -7.13
C GLU A 2 -6.07 26.83 -8.23
N PHE A 3 -6.21 27.34 -9.44
CA PHE A 3 -6.60 26.53 -10.59
C PHE A 3 -5.38 25.78 -11.13
N ILE A 4 -5.45 24.46 -11.19
CA ILE A 4 -4.38 23.61 -11.71
C ILE A 4 -4.72 23.23 -13.15
N GLY A 5 -4.01 23.83 -14.10
CA GLY A 5 -4.28 23.67 -15.52
C GLY A 5 -3.65 24.76 -16.38
N LYS A 6 -3.77 24.64 -17.70
CA LYS A 6 -3.16 25.57 -18.67
C LYS A 6 -4.14 25.93 -19.77
N GLY A 7 -4.17 27.21 -20.14
CA GLY A 7 -5.01 27.69 -21.24
C GLY A 7 -6.52 27.49 -21.04
N GLY A 8 -6.99 27.54 -19.79
CA GLY A 8 -8.40 27.31 -19.44
C GLY A 8 -8.81 25.84 -19.32
N TRP A 9 -7.91 24.90 -19.58
CA TRP A 9 -8.14 23.47 -19.43
C TRP A 9 -7.58 22.97 -18.10
N ALA A 10 -8.39 22.20 -17.37
CA ALA A 10 -7.97 21.57 -16.13
C ALA A 10 -6.89 20.52 -16.40
N ALA A 11 -5.95 20.37 -15.47
CA ALA A 11 -4.95 19.31 -15.55
C ALA A 11 -5.62 17.92 -15.57
N PRO A 12 -5.06 16.96 -16.33
CA PRO A 12 -5.58 15.60 -16.34
C PRO A 12 -5.39 14.93 -14.98
N ARG A 13 -6.32 14.03 -14.63
CA ARG A 13 -6.15 13.12 -13.49
C ARG A 13 -5.04 12.12 -13.79
N LEU A 14 -4.39 11.61 -12.76
CA LEU A 14 -3.32 10.62 -12.90
C LEU A 14 -3.80 9.37 -13.64
N LYS A 15 -5.07 8.97 -13.44
CA LYS A 15 -5.71 7.90 -14.22
C LYS A 15 -5.65 8.13 -15.73
N ASP A 16 -5.97 9.35 -16.15
CA ASP A 16 -6.16 9.74 -17.54
C ASP A 16 -4.86 10.27 -18.17
N ALA A 17 -3.85 10.55 -17.33
CA ALA A 17 -2.53 10.96 -17.77
C ALA A 17 -1.82 9.78 -18.47
N ALA A 18 -1.46 9.98 -19.74
CA ALA A 18 -0.64 9.05 -20.50
C ALA A 18 0.85 9.32 -20.21
N LEU A 19 1.33 8.76 -19.09
CA LEU A 19 2.72 8.87 -18.66
C LEU A 19 3.58 7.75 -19.28
N SER A 20 4.83 8.07 -19.62
CA SER A 20 5.85 7.06 -19.95
C SER A 20 6.33 6.34 -18.69
N ASP A 21 6.93 5.16 -18.84
CA ASP A 21 7.39 4.32 -17.72
C ASP A 21 8.35 5.07 -16.78
N ASP A 22 9.27 5.87 -17.32
CA ASP A 22 10.20 6.68 -16.51
C ASP A 22 9.47 7.75 -15.70
N LYS A 23 8.46 8.39 -16.29
CA LYS A 23 7.64 9.38 -15.59
C LYS A 23 6.74 8.74 -14.54
N LEU A 24 6.26 7.52 -14.78
CA LEU A 24 5.48 6.76 -13.80
C LEU A 24 6.32 6.38 -12.58
N ARG A 25 7.59 6.00 -12.78
CA ARG A 25 8.54 5.77 -11.68
C ARG A 25 8.76 7.03 -10.87
N GLY A 26 9.05 8.16 -11.53
CA GLY A 26 9.20 9.45 -10.85
C GLY A 26 7.94 9.88 -10.10
N ALA A 27 6.77 9.72 -10.72
CA ALA A 27 5.47 10.01 -10.09
C ALA A 27 5.19 9.10 -8.88
N TYR A 28 5.62 7.84 -8.91
CA TYR A 28 5.49 6.94 -7.76
C TYR A 28 6.33 7.43 -6.56
N LEU A 29 7.56 7.89 -6.81
CA LEU A 29 8.39 8.48 -5.76
C LEU A 29 7.74 9.73 -5.18
N GLU A 30 7.29 10.62 -6.06
CA GLU A 30 6.67 11.89 -5.67
C GLU A 30 5.43 11.65 -4.81
N ILE A 31 4.54 10.72 -5.18
CA ILE A 31 3.34 10.46 -4.37
C ILE A 31 3.70 9.87 -3.00
N VAL A 32 4.71 9.00 -2.91
CA VAL A 32 5.18 8.42 -1.65
C VAL A 32 5.72 9.52 -0.73
N MET A 33 6.47 10.48 -1.27
CA MET A 33 6.94 11.65 -0.53
C MET A 33 5.78 12.56 -0.10
N ILE A 34 4.78 12.77 -0.96
CA ILE A 34 3.60 13.56 -0.60
C ILE A 34 2.81 12.87 0.52
N MET A 35 2.62 11.55 0.48
CA MET A 35 1.96 10.80 1.55
C MET A 35 2.70 10.93 2.89
N ARG A 36 4.03 10.81 2.87
CA ARG A 36 4.88 11.06 4.04
C ARG A 36 4.72 12.49 4.56
N THR A 37 4.73 13.47 3.67
CA THR A 37 4.54 14.89 4.02
C THR A 37 3.17 15.15 4.65
N LEU A 38 2.10 14.57 4.09
CA LEU A 38 0.75 14.69 4.59
C LEU A 38 0.64 14.12 6.03
N TYR A 39 1.23 12.95 6.25
CA TYR A 39 1.22 12.29 7.55
C TYR A 39 2.13 13.00 8.57
N GLN A 40 3.37 13.29 8.22
CA GLN A 40 4.40 13.79 9.15
C GLN A 40 4.31 15.29 9.38
N LYS A 41 4.14 16.09 8.33
CA LYS A 41 4.12 17.56 8.43
C LYS A 41 2.72 18.09 8.64
N CYS A 42 1.76 17.64 7.82
CA CYS A 42 0.38 18.13 7.90
C CYS A 42 -0.46 17.45 8.99
N LYS A 43 0.01 16.31 9.55
CA LYS A 43 -0.70 15.51 10.56
C LYS A 43 -2.11 15.09 10.10
N LEU A 44 -2.20 14.72 8.82
CA LEU A 44 -3.44 14.31 8.16
C LEU A 44 -3.26 13.01 7.39
N VAL A 45 -4.35 12.26 7.29
CA VAL A 45 -4.52 11.15 6.35
C VAL A 45 -5.55 11.58 5.32
N HIS A 46 -5.32 11.28 4.04
CA HIS A 46 -6.24 11.69 2.99
C HIS A 46 -7.59 10.99 3.12
N GLY A 47 -7.57 9.67 3.34
CA GLY A 47 -8.73 8.83 3.61
C GLY A 47 -9.54 8.39 2.39
N ASP A 48 -9.15 8.88 1.21
CA ASP A 48 -9.70 8.51 -0.09
C ASP A 48 -8.68 8.78 -1.20
N LEU A 49 -7.39 8.55 -0.93
CA LEU A 49 -6.34 8.81 -1.90
C LEU A 49 -6.37 7.73 -2.99
N SER A 50 -6.52 8.17 -4.23
CA SER A 50 -6.56 7.29 -5.41
C SER A 50 -6.14 8.07 -6.66
N GLU A 51 -5.95 7.37 -7.78
CA GLU A 51 -5.59 7.96 -9.07
C GLU A 51 -6.61 8.98 -9.62
N TYR A 52 -7.81 9.02 -9.04
CA TYR A 52 -8.87 9.97 -9.39
C TYR A 52 -8.72 11.31 -8.68
N ASN A 53 -8.09 11.31 -7.49
CA ASN A 53 -7.90 12.47 -6.63
C ASN A 53 -6.48 13.05 -6.74
N ILE A 54 -5.73 12.63 -7.76
CA ILE A 54 -4.39 13.13 -8.08
C ILE A 54 -4.44 13.71 -9.48
N LEU A 55 -4.00 14.96 -9.63
CA LEU A 55 -3.79 15.62 -10.92
C LEU A 55 -2.30 15.55 -11.30
N TYR A 56 -2.03 15.41 -12.59
CA TYR A 56 -0.67 15.50 -13.13
C TYR A 56 -0.53 16.78 -13.95
N PHE A 57 0.34 17.68 -13.53
CA PHE A 57 0.53 18.97 -14.19
C PHE A 57 2.00 19.36 -14.21
N GLU A 58 2.50 19.75 -15.38
CA GLU A 58 3.88 20.25 -15.59
C GLU A 58 4.99 19.38 -14.98
N GLY A 59 4.80 18.06 -14.93
CA GLY A 59 5.80 17.14 -14.40
C GLY A 59 5.54 16.70 -12.96
N HIS A 60 4.59 17.32 -12.27
CA HIS A 60 4.35 17.17 -10.84
C HIS A 60 2.96 16.63 -10.53
N LEU A 61 2.85 16.00 -9.36
CA LEU A 61 1.59 15.50 -8.81
C LEU A 61 0.96 16.52 -7.85
N HIS A 62 -0.34 16.73 -8.02
CA HIS A 62 -1.13 17.56 -7.14
C HIS A 62 -2.29 16.76 -6.56
N ILE A 63 -2.38 16.68 -5.24
CA ILE A 63 -3.52 16.05 -4.56
C ILE A 63 -4.67 17.04 -4.45
N ILE A 64 -5.86 16.57 -4.79
CA ILE A 64 -7.11 17.32 -4.67
C ILE A 64 -8.12 16.56 -3.81
N ASP A 65 -9.23 17.22 -3.46
CA ASP A 65 -10.31 16.66 -2.67
C ASP A 65 -9.91 16.17 -1.26
N VAL A 66 -9.22 17.05 -0.52
CA VAL A 66 -8.91 16.85 0.91
C VAL A 66 -10.12 17.09 1.83
N SER A 67 -11.33 17.15 1.29
CA SER A 67 -12.54 17.47 2.04
C SER A 67 -12.93 16.38 3.05
N GLN A 68 -12.52 15.14 2.79
CA GLN A 68 -12.72 13.97 3.64
C GLN A 68 -11.48 13.56 4.45
N SER A 69 -10.41 14.38 4.44
CA SER A 69 -9.20 14.07 5.18
C SER A 69 -9.42 14.03 6.69
N ILE A 70 -8.64 13.20 7.36
CA ILE A 70 -8.87 12.79 8.75
C ILE A 70 -7.61 13.05 9.58
N ASP A 71 -7.81 13.61 10.78
CA ASP A 71 -6.74 13.82 11.76
C ASP A 71 -6.14 12.49 12.24
N LEU A 72 -4.85 12.50 12.59
CA LEU A 72 -4.15 11.32 13.14
C LEU A 72 -4.76 10.78 14.44
N ASP A 73 -5.44 11.63 15.21
CA ASP A 73 -6.11 11.26 16.47
C ASP A 73 -7.37 10.40 16.26
N HIS A 74 -7.83 10.26 15.01
CA HIS A 74 -8.99 9.44 14.71
C HIS A 74 -8.67 7.95 14.92
N PRO A 75 -9.53 7.17 15.58
CA PRO A 75 -9.25 5.76 15.91
C PRO A 75 -9.03 4.86 14.69
N SER A 76 -9.49 5.29 13.51
CA SER A 76 -9.31 4.58 12.24
C SER A 76 -8.32 5.27 11.29
N ALA A 77 -7.54 6.26 11.74
CA ALA A 77 -6.60 6.99 10.86
C ALA A 77 -5.61 6.04 10.16
N LEU A 78 -5.09 5.04 10.88
CA LEU A 78 -4.18 4.04 10.31
C LEU A 78 -4.87 3.10 9.31
N ASP A 79 -6.15 2.79 9.51
CA ASP A 79 -6.91 1.97 8.57
C ASP A 79 -7.09 2.72 7.24
N PHE A 80 -7.43 4.02 7.32
CA PHE A 80 -7.53 4.89 6.15
C PHE A 80 -6.19 5.07 5.44
N LEU A 81 -5.11 5.26 6.18
CA LEU A 81 -3.77 5.35 5.59
C LEU A 81 -3.41 4.05 4.85
N LYS A 82 -3.78 2.89 5.40
CA LYS A 82 -3.53 1.60 4.77
C LYS A 82 -4.29 1.46 3.44
N GLU A 83 -5.54 1.90 3.38
CA GLU A 83 -6.32 1.90 2.14
C GLU A 83 -5.71 2.88 1.11
N ASP A 84 -5.29 4.08 1.55
CA ASP A 84 -4.58 5.05 0.70
C ASP A 84 -3.30 4.43 0.09
N CYS A 85 -2.47 3.79 0.93
CA CYS A 85 -1.25 3.10 0.49
C CYS A 85 -1.54 1.96 -0.50
N LEU A 86 -2.63 1.21 -0.27
CA LEU A 86 -3.04 0.11 -1.13
C LEU A 86 -3.49 0.61 -2.50
N HIS A 87 -4.34 1.64 -2.56
CA HIS A 87 -4.81 2.20 -3.82
C HIS A 87 -3.67 2.76 -4.66
N VAL A 88 -2.77 3.52 -4.04
CA VAL A 88 -1.57 4.05 -4.70
C VAL A 88 -0.71 2.89 -5.23
N SER A 89 -0.35 1.94 -4.37
CA SER A 89 0.50 0.81 -4.78
C SER A 89 -0.12 -0.01 -5.91
N ASP A 90 -1.42 -0.29 -5.85
CA ASP A 90 -2.14 -1.04 -6.88
C ASP A 90 -2.19 -0.31 -8.23
N PHE A 91 -2.35 1.01 -8.22
CA PHE A 91 -2.35 1.81 -9.45
C PHE A 91 -1.01 1.70 -10.18
N PHE A 92 0.11 1.96 -9.48
CA PHE A 92 1.44 1.94 -10.07
C PHE A 92 1.88 0.52 -10.45
N LYS A 93 1.53 -0.48 -9.64
CA LYS A 93 1.78 -1.89 -9.94
C LYS A 93 1.08 -2.35 -11.23
N LYS A 94 -0.17 -1.94 -11.46
CA LYS A 94 -0.91 -2.25 -12.70
C LYS A 94 -0.27 -1.62 -13.94
N ARG A 95 0.48 -0.53 -13.76
CA ARG A 95 1.21 0.18 -14.82
C ARG A 95 2.65 -0.34 -15.00
N GLY A 96 3.03 -1.40 -14.30
CA GLY A 96 4.35 -2.04 -14.46
C GLY A 96 5.48 -1.36 -13.68
N VAL A 97 5.16 -0.49 -12.71
CA VAL A 97 6.17 0.09 -11.82
C VAL A 97 6.44 -0.88 -10.67
N GLY A 98 7.72 -1.14 -10.39
CA GLY A 98 8.16 -1.82 -9.18
C GLY A 98 7.84 -0.97 -7.95
N VAL A 99 6.83 -1.38 -7.18
CA VAL A 99 6.38 -0.70 -5.96
C VAL A 99 6.88 -1.43 -4.73
N MET A 100 7.13 -0.69 -3.65
CA MET A 100 7.40 -1.31 -2.34
C MET A 100 6.16 -2.03 -1.80
N THR A 101 6.32 -2.91 -0.82
CA THR A 101 5.16 -3.57 -0.22
C THR A 101 4.33 -2.55 0.55
N VAL A 102 3.01 -2.80 0.68
CA VAL A 102 2.12 -1.88 1.40
C VAL A 102 2.57 -1.69 2.85
N THR A 103 3.11 -2.73 3.48
CA THR A 103 3.66 -2.66 4.84
C THR A 103 4.88 -1.75 4.90
N ASP A 104 5.81 -1.89 3.95
CA ASP A 104 7.01 -1.06 3.90
C ASP A 104 6.66 0.40 3.62
N LEU A 105 5.69 0.65 2.74
CA LEU A 105 5.18 2.00 2.47
C LEU A 105 4.56 2.63 3.72
N ILE A 106 3.73 1.89 4.46
CA ILE A 106 3.14 2.38 5.71
C ILE A 106 4.24 2.69 6.73
N ASN A 107 5.20 1.78 6.91
CA ASN A 107 6.32 1.98 7.81
C ASN A 107 7.11 3.22 7.42
N PHE A 108 7.45 3.37 6.13
CA PHE A 108 8.13 4.54 5.61
C PHE A 108 7.33 5.83 5.85
N VAL A 109 6.01 5.84 5.67
CA VAL A 109 5.19 7.04 5.91
C VAL A 109 5.16 7.42 7.40
N ILE A 110 5.10 6.43 8.30
CA ILE A 110 4.95 6.63 9.75
C ILE A 110 6.29 6.87 10.45
N ASP A 111 7.40 6.36 9.91
CA ASP A 111 8.69 6.38 10.57
C ASP A 111 9.23 7.80 10.72
N ARG A 112 9.38 8.23 11.97
CA ARG A 112 9.89 9.57 12.34
C ARG A 112 11.41 9.62 12.44
N SER A 113 12.08 8.47 12.41
CA SER A 113 13.54 8.39 12.54
C SER A 113 14.27 8.87 11.28
N ILE A 114 13.63 8.74 10.12
CA ILE A 114 14.15 9.22 8.84
C ILE A 114 14.07 10.75 8.84
N ALA A 115 15.23 11.43 8.88
CA ALA A 115 15.29 12.88 8.77
C ALA A 115 14.85 13.32 7.36
N ASP A 116 14.32 14.53 7.24
CA ASP A 116 13.87 15.07 5.94
C ASP A 116 15.01 15.09 4.91
N ASP A 117 16.25 15.30 5.35
CA ASP A 117 17.45 15.32 4.50
C ASP A 117 17.86 13.92 3.99
N ASP A 118 17.48 12.86 4.70
CA ASP A 118 17.83 11.46 4.36
C ASP A 118 16.72 10.76 3.54
N VAL A 119 15.60 11.43 3.28
CA VAL A 119 14.45 10.82 2.58
C VAL A 119 14.81 10.45 1.15
N ASP A 120 15.55 11.32 0.46
CA ASP A 120 15.95 11.10 -0.94
C ASP A 120 16.90 9.90 -1.04
N ASP A 121 17.89 9.81 -0.13
CA ASP A 121 18.83 8.69 -0.05
C ASP A 121 18.13 7.36 0.25
N TYR A 122 17.15 7.36 1.18
CA TYR A 122 16.35 6.17 1.48
C TYR A 122 15.56 5.69 0.25
N LEU A 123 15.02 6.64 -0.52
CA LEU A 123 14.20 6.34 -1.68
C LEU A 123 15.02 5.83 -2.86
N GLU A 124 16.21 6.39 -3.08
CA GLU A 124 17.17 5.91 -4.07
C GLU A 124 17.62 4.48 -3.76
N GLN A 125 17.99 4.20 -2.50
CA GLN A 125 18.34 2.84 -2.06
C GLN A 125 17.19 1.85 -2.25
N THR A 126 15.96 2.26 -1.94
CA THR A 126 14.77 1.42 -2.11
C THR A 126 14.52 1.10 -3.59
N LEU A 127 14.69 2.09 -4.48
CA LEU A 127 14.54 1.87 -5.92
C LEU A 127 15.60 0.94 -6.48
N ASP A 128 16.86 1.12 -6.08
CA ASP A 128 17.94 0.27 -6.55
C ASP A 128 17.78 -1.17 -6.08
N TYR A 129 17.28 -1.36 -4.85
CA TYR A 129 16.89 -2.69 -4.36
C TYR A 129 15.77 -3.32 -5.21
N VAL A 130 14.73 -2.56 -5.56
CA VAL A 130 13.63 -3.06 -6.41
C VAL A 130 14.14 -3.41 -7.81
N LYS A 131 14.99 -2.57 -8.42
CA LYS A 131 15.62 -2.85 -9.72
C LYS A 131 16.47 -4.12 -9.68
N GLN A 132 17.25 -4.32 -8.61
CA GLN A 132 18.04 -5.54 -8.41
C GLN A 132 17.15 -6.77 -8.31
N CYS A 133 16.06 -6.69 -7.53
CA CYS A 133 15.08 -7.77 -7.43
C CYS A 133 14.44 -8.10 -8.80
N GLU A 134 14.09 -7.09 -9.59
CA GLU A 134 13.57 -7.29 -10.95
C GLU A 134 14.59 -8.00 -11.84
N ALA A 135 15.86 -7.57 -11.79
CA ALA A 135 16.96 -8.20 -12.54
C ALA A 135 17.21 -9.65 -12.12
N ASP A 136 17.17 -9.95 -10.82
CA ASP A 136 17.35 -11.29 -10.29
C ASP A 136 16.21 -12.24 -10.69
N ILE A 137 14.96 -11.77 -10.68
CA ILE A 137 13.81 -12.52 -11.18
C ILE A 137 13.98 -12.84 -12.67
N VAL A 138 14.40 -11.86 -13.47
CA VAL A 138 14.67 -12.06 -14.91
C VAL A 138 15.78 -13.09 -15.11
N ASN A 139 16.91 -12.96 -14.42
CA ASN A 139 18.04 -13.88 -14.50
C ASN A 139 17.64 -15.31 -14.09
N MET A 140 16.91 -15.47 -12.98
CA MET A 140 16.38 -16.76 -12.54
C MET A 140 15.44 -17.38 -13.56
N SER A 141 14.57 -16.58 -14.19
CA SER A 141 13.65 -17.06 -15.24
C SER A 141 14.37 -17.51 -16.51
N MET A 142 15.50 -16.86 -16.85
CA MET A 142 16.35 -17.28 -17.97
C MET A 142 17.05 -18.61 -17.68
N LEU A 143 17.53 -18.80 -16.45
CA LEU A 143 18.20 -20.04 -16.02
C LEU A 143 17.26 -21.26 -15.95
N GLN A 144 15.96 -21.04 -15.71
CA GLN A 144 14.94 -22.11 -15.69
C GLN A 144 14.39 -22.49 -17.07
N ARG A 145 14.77 -21.80 -18.16
CA ARG A 145 14.34 -22.21 -19.50
C ARG A 145 15.06 -23.50 -19.91
N PRO A 146 14.35 -24.61 -20.18
CA PRO A 146 14.97 -25.74 -20.82
C PRO A 146 15.51 -25.25 -22.17
N SER A 147 16.76 -25.60 -22.46
CA SER A 147 17.46 -25.36 -23.73
C SER A 147 16.82 -26.18 -24.87
N PHE A 148 15.51 -26.01 -25.09
CA PHE A 148 14.80 -26.65 -26.16
C PHE A 148 14.82 -25.72 -27.38
N LEU A 149 15.78 -26.02 -28.26
CA LEU A 149 15.86 -25.62 -29.67
C LEU A 149 16.23 -24.15 -29.95
N GLY A 150 17.51 -23.82 -29.75
CA GLY A 150 18.32 -23.00 -30.67
C GLY A 150 17.86 -21.59 -31.07
N TYR A 151 16.84 -21.01 -30.43
CA TYR A 151 16.37 -19.66 -30.72
C TYR A 151 16.85 -18.70 -29.64
N GLU A 152 17.98 -18.01 -29.90
CA GLU A 152 18.34 -16.80 -29.16
C GLU A 152 17.54 -15.61 -29.73
N PRO A 153 16.61 -15.02 -28.96
CA PRO A 153 15.96 -13.80 -29.39
C PRO A 153 16.97 -12.63 -29.26
N PRO A 154 16.97 -11.65 -30.19
CA PRO A 154 17.78 -10.45 -30.08
C PRO A 154 17.50 -9.71 -28.75
N ALA A 155 18.55 -9.38 -28.01
CA ALA A 155 18.51 -8.80 -26.66
C ALA A 155 17.59 -7.55 -26.56
N ASP A 156 17.57 -6.77 -27.62
CA ASP A 156 16.83 -5.52 -27.82
C ASP A 156 15.30 -5.67 -27.73
N LYS A 157 14.74 -6.88 -27.86
CA LYS A 157 13.31 -7.14 -27.67
C LYS A 157 12.91 -7.63 -26.27
N LEU A 158 13.89 -7.89 -25.39
CA LEU A 158 13.65 -8.54 -24.09
C LEU A 158 13.74 -7.58 -22.90
N TYR A 159 14.65 -6.60 -22.97
CA TYR A 159 14.90 -5.67 -21.86
C TYR A 159 13.85 -4.55 -21.71
N ASN A 160 13.01 -4.33 -22.72
CA ASN A 160 12.05 -3.21 -22.77
C ASN A 160 10.58 -3.64 -22.61
N GLN A 161 10.29 -4.82 -22.06
CA GLN A 161 8.90 -5.25 -21.83
C GLN A 161 8.57 -5.34 -20.33
N PRO A 162 7.47 -4.72 -19.86
CA PRO A 162 6.99 -4.94 -18.50
C PRO A 162 6.52 -6.39 -18.33
N LEU A 163 6.81 -6.98 -17.17
CA LEU A 163 6.55 -8.38 -16.79
C LEU A 163 5.07 -8.83 -16.85
N LEU A 164 4.12 -7.93 -17.15
CA LEU A 164 2.68 -8.22 -17.17
C LEU A 164 2.24 -9.16 -18.31
N GLY A 165 3.10 -9.44 -19.30
CA GLY A 165 2.77 -10.29 -20.45
C GLY A 165 2.69 -11.80 -20.17
N PHE A 166 3.20 -12.29 -19.04
CA PHE A 166 3.33 -13.74 -18.79
C PHE A 166 2.24 -14.36 -17.89
N VAL A 167 1.30 -13.56 -17.36
CA VAL A 167 0.15 -14.08 -16.59
C VAL A 167 -1.07 -14.24 -17.52
N ARG A 168 -0.96 -15.15 -18.49
CA ARG A 168 -2.11 -15.74 -19.17
C ARG A 168 -2.05 -17.25 -18.99
N ALA A 169 -2.32 -17.70 -17.77
CA ALA A 169 -2.51 -19.12 -17.51
C ALA A 169 -3.85 -19.55 -18.12
N GLU A 170 -3.77 -20.38 -19.16
CA GLU A 170 -4.93 -21.06 -19.73
C GLU A 170 -5.63 -21.90 -18.65
N ARG A 171 -6.95 -21.72 -18.54
CA ARG A 171 -7.82 -22.76 -18.00
C ARG A 171 -8.03 -23.77 -19.13
N ASN A 172 -7.51 -24.99 -18.99
CA ASN A 172 -8.30 -26.18 -19.27
C ASN A 172 -7.69 -27.48 -18.70
N THR A 173 -8.55 -28.15 -17.94
CA THR A 173 -8.65 -29.58 -17.61
C THR A 173 -7.66 -30.57 -18.26
N ARG A 174 -6.97 -31.38 -17.44
CA ARG A 174 -7.11 -32.85 -17.39
C ARG A 174 -6.18 -33.49 -16.34
N SER A 175 -6.63 -34.65 -15.92
CA SER A 175 -6.29 -35.50 -14.78
C SER A 175 -4.92 -36.20 -14.87
N ASP A 176 -4.45 -36.60 -13.68
CA ASP A 176 -3.76 -37.87 -13.35
C ASP A 176 -2.35 -37.80 -12.72
N GLU A 177 -2.35 -38.21 -11.44
CA GLU A 177 -1.42 -39.07 -10.68
C GLU A 177 0.13 -38.95 -10.72
N LYS A 178 0.66 -38.85 -9.48
CA LYS A 178 1.71 -39.67 -8.81
C LYS A 178 3.01 -38.99 -8.34
N GLN A 179 3.40 -39.49 -7.17
CA GLN A 179 4.40 -39.05 -6.19
C GLN A 179 5.84 -39.44 -6.59
N GLN A 180 6.83 -38.67 -6.11
CA GLN A 180 7.95 -39.21 -5.29
C GLN A 180 8.79 -38.09 -4.66
N GLN A 181 9.23 -38.35 -3.42
CA GLN A 181 10.14 -37.56 -2.58
C GLN A 181 11.59 -38.04 -2.74
N GLU A 182 12.56 -37.14 -2.51
CA GLU A 182 13.93 -37.30 -1.92
C GLU A 182 14.84 -36.20 -2.52
N GLU A 183 15.84 -35.58 -1.89
CA GLU A 183 16.24 -35.26 -0.51
C GLU A 183 17.22 -34.05 -0.65
N LEU A 184 17.34 -33.20 0.38
CA LEU A 184 18.27 -32.05 0.42
C LEU A 184 19.72 -32.50 0.76
N PRO A 185 20.73 -31.63 0.58
CA PRO A 185 21.21 -30.94 1.79
C PRO A 185 21.58 -29.45 1.62
N HIS A 186 21.13 -28.69 2.62
CA HIS A 186 21.70 -27.54 3.34
C HIS A 186 22.90 -26.76 2.77
N ASN A 187 22.72 -25.44 2.59
CA ASN A 187 23.27 -24.43 3.53
C ASN A 187 22.92 -22.99 3.09
N ALA A 188 22.24 -22.20 3.95
CA ALA A 188 22.55 -20.78 4.18
C ALA A 188 21.60 -20.16 5.22
N VAL A 189 22.19 -19.86 6.38
CA VAL A 189 21.96 -18.71 7.27
C VAL A 189 20.54 -18.46 7.81
N ASN A 190 20.41 -18.88 9.07
CA ASN A 190 19.37 -18.61 10.03
C ASN A 190 19.37 -17.14 10.50
N VAL A 191 18.31 -16.39 10.18
CA VAL A 191 17.80 -15.32 11.05
C VAL A 191 16.29 -15.55 11.22
N GLN A 192 15.96 -16.59 11.99
CA GLN A 192 14.60 -16.82 12.45
C GLN A 192 14.56 -16.80 13.98
N ASN A 193 14.15 -15.65 14.52
CA ASN A 193 13.49 -15.52 15.81
C ASN A 193 12.70 -14.20 15.75
N LYS A 194 11.42 -14.07 16.09
CA LYS A 194 10.41 -14.99 16.60
C LYS A 194 9.13 -14.15 16.66
N TRP A 195 8.26 -14.20 15.65
CA TRP A 195 6.85 -13.91 15.86
C TRP A 195 6.09 -15.21 15.63
N SER A 196 5.71 -15.83 16.74
CA SER A 196 4.99 -17.09 16.76
C SER A 196 3.67 -16.93 16.00
N LEU A 197 3.64 -17.40 14.76
CA LEU A 197 2.41 -17.75 14.06
C LEU A 197 1.86 -19.00 14.75
N GLN A 198 1.08 -18.80 15.83
CA GLN A 198 0.22 -19.87 16.32
C GLN A 198 -0.77 -20.19 15.20
N SER A 199 -0.66 -21.39 14.66
CA SER A 199 -1.59 -21.96 13.70
C SER A 199 -2.98 -22.00 14.33
N THR A 200 -3.81 -21.01 14.02
CA THR A 200 -5.24 -21.08 14.35
C THR A 200 -5.84 -22.24 13.55
N PRO A 201 -6.58 -23.18 14.17
CA PRO A 201 -7.21 -24.27 13.45
C PRO A 201 -8.09 -23.71 12.33
N LYS A 202 -8.04 -24.34 11.14
CA LYS A 202 -8.85 -23.97 9.98
C LYS A 202 -10.33 -24.20 10.30
N MET A 203 -10.97 -23.22 10.94
CA MET A 203 -12.42 -23.24 11.22
C MET A 203 -13.22 -23.15 9.92
N GLY A 204 -14.30 -23.93 9.85
CA GLY A 204 -15.19 -23.94 8.69
C GLY A 204 -15.87 -22.59 8.44
N PRO A 205 -16.36 -22.32 7.21
CA PRO A 205 -17.02 -21.06 6.86
C PRO A 205 -18.22 -20.72 7.78
N GLU A 206 -18.94 -21.73 8.25
CA GLU A 206 -20.10 -21.57 9.15
C GLU A 206 -19.68 -21.24 10.59
N GLU A 207 -18.61 -21.85 11.11
CA GLU A 207 -18.06 -21.55 12.44
C GLU A 207 -17.50 -20.13 12.51
N ARG A 208 -16.84 -19.66 11.44
CA ARG A 208 -16.37 -18.27 11.32
C ARG A 208 -17.52 -17.26 11.35
N LYS A 209 -18.66 -17.57 10.70
CA LYS A 209 -19.86 -16.73 10.76
C LYS A 209 -20.47 -16.71 12.17
N ALA A 210 -20.51 -17.85 12.85
CA ALA A 210 -21.00 -17.96 14.23
C ALA A 210 -20.12 -17.14 15.20
N ALA A 211 -18.80 -17.31 15.13
CA ALA A 211 -17.84 -16.56 15.95
C ALA A 211 -17.94 -15.04 15.73
N ARG A 212 -18.12 -14.60 14.48
CA ARG A 212 -18.31 -13.17 14.15
C ARG A 212 -19.62 -12.63 14.71
N LYS A 213 -20.71 -13.41 14.69
CA LYS A 213 -22.00 -13.02 15.29
C LYS A 213 -21.87 -12.90 16.81
N GLU A 214 -21.15 -13.81 17.45
CA GLU A 214 -20.94 -13.81 18.89
C GLU A 214 -20.07 -12.63 19.35
N MET A 215 -18.94 -12.36 18.67
CA MET A 215 -18.13 -11.16 18.95
C MET A 215 -18.92 -9.87 18.74
N LYS A 216 -19.73 -9.79 17.69
CA LYS A 216 -20.59 -8.62 17.43
C LYS A 216 -21.64 -8.43 18.54
N LYS A 217 -22.13 -9.53 19.14
CA LYS A 217 -23.07 -9.48 20.28
C LYS A 217 -22.35 -8.99 21.54
N LYS A 218 -21.20 -9.58 21.88
CA LYS A 218 -20.37 -9.19 23.03
C LYS A 218 -19.98 -7.71 22.99
N MET A 219 -19.50 -7.23 21.83
CA MET A 219 -19.16 -5.81 21.65
C MET A 219 -20.37 -4.87 21.82
N LYS A 220 -21.56 -5.29 21.36
CA LYS A 220 -22.79 -4.48 21.54
C LYS A 220 -23.22 -4.41 23.00
N GLU A 221 -23.06 -5.50 23.75
CA GLU A 221 -23.39 -5.58 25.17
C GLU A 221 -22.43 -4.74 26.01
N GLU A 222 -21.13 -4.82 25.74
CA GLU A 222 -20.11 -3.98 26.37
C GLU A 222 -20.36 -2.48 26.08
N LYS A 223 -20.67 -2.12 24.83
CA LYS A 223 -21.07 -0.74 24.48
C LYS A 223 -22.36 -0.31 25.18
N ARG A 224 -23.26 -1.24 25.53
CA ARG A 224 -24.49 -0.94 26.28
C ARG A 224 -24.19 -0.69 27.75
N GLU A 225 -23.32 -1.47 28.37
CA GLU A 225 -22.86 -1.26 29.75
C GLU A 225 -22.04 0.04 29.87
N ALA A 226 -21.14 0.33 28.93
CA ALA A 226 -20.37 1.58 28.89
C ALA A 226 -21.25 2.83 28.70
N ARG A 227 -22.46 2.70 28.15
CA ARG A 227 -23.43 3.80 28.06
C ARG A 227 -24.11 4.08 29.40
N LYS A 228 -24.23 3.09 30.30
CA LYS A 228 -24.83 3.28 31.64
C LYS A 228 -23.94 4.14 32.55
N THR A 229 -22.63 4.00 32.44
CA THR A 229 -21.64 4.76 33.23
C THR A 229 -21.24 6.10 32.61
N LYS A 230 -21.81 6.45 31.44
CA LYS A 230 -21.43 7.66 30.71
C LYS A 230 -21.95 8.91 31.42
N ARG A 231 -21.04 9.86 31.70
CA ARG A 231 -21.40 11.16 32.27
C ARG A 231 -22.50 11.86 31.44
N PRO A 232 -23.56 12.37 32.07
CA PRO A 232 -24.65 13.05 31.38
C PRO A 232 -24.15 14.20 30.48
N LYS A 233 -24.76 14.34 29.30
CA LYS A 233 -24.38 15.35 28.30
C LYS A 233 -24.36 16.77 28.88
N ALA A 234 -25.28 17.09 29.79
CA ALA A 234 -25.36 18.39 30.46
C ALA A 234 -24.09 18.69 31.29
N VAL A 235 -23.61 17.70 32.04
CA VAL A 235 -22.39 17.82 32.86
C VAL A 235 -21.15 17.98 31.99
N LYS A 236 -21.08 17.23 30.87
CA LYS A 236 -19.98 17.38 29.89
C LYS A 236 -19.98 18.79 29.25
N LYS A 237 -21.15 19.33 28.90
CA LYS A 237 -21.29 20.70 28.36
C LYS A 237 -20.93 21.78 29.38
N LYS A 238 -21.34 21.65 30.65
CA LYS A 238 -21.00 22.60 31.71
C LYS A 238 -19.50 22.65 31.98
N LYS A 239 -18.83 21.49 32.06
CA LYS A 239 -17.36 21.43 32.24
C LYS A 239 -16.62 22.06 31.04
N LYS A 240 -17.10 21.86 29.81
CA LYS A 240 -16.52 22.49 28.60
C LYS A 240 -16.68 24.02 28.61
N LYS A 241 -17.84 24.53 29.03
CA LYS A 241 -18.08 25.99 29.17
C LYS A 241 -17.19 26.61 30.26
N MET A 242 -17.08 25.96 31.43
CA MET A 242 -16.24 26.43 32.52
C MET A 242 -14.75 26.36 32.20
N ALA A 243 -14.30 25.37 31.44
CA ALA A 243 -12.92 25.32 30.95
C ALA A 243 -12.63 26.46 29.96
N LYS A 244 -13.58 26.78 29.06
CA LYS A 244 -13.43 27.88 28.10
C LYS A 244 -13.40 29.26 28.77
N ALA A 245 -14.14 29.43 29.87
CA ALA A 245 -14.16 30.67 30.66
C ALA A 245 -12.94 30.85 31.59
N LYS A 246 -12.12 29.81 31.79
CA LYS A 246 -10.88 29.89 32.58
C LYS A 246 -9.64 30.20 31.73
N CYS A 247 -9.76 30.13 30.39
CA CYS A 247 -8.70 30.43 29.43
C CYS A 247 -8.87 31.82 28.77
N THR A 248 -9.74 32.66 29.32
CA THR A 248 -9.97 34.07 28.93
C THR A 248 -9.83 34.92 30.16
#